data_AF-A0A252BN45-F1
#
_entry.id   AF-A0A252BN45-F1
#
_cell.length_a   1.000
_cell.length_b   1.000
_cell.length_c   1.000
_cell.angle_alpha   90.00
_cell.angle_beta   90.00
_cell.angle_gamma   90.00
#
_symmetry.space_group_name_H-M   'P 1'
#
loop_
_entity.id
_entity.type
_entity.pdbx_description
1 polymer ?
#
loop_
_entity_poly.entity_id
_entity_poly.type
_entity_poly.pdbx_seq_one_letter_code
_entity_poly.pdbx_strand_id
1 'polypeptide(L)' 'LVGPPGCGKSTVARLYHEMAGYPVKTINVSGMTDALSLMGVHQSFGEAKPSLVTEWMASTELANPCIILDEIDKAP' A
#
# COMPACT_ATOMS: atom_id res chain seq x y z
N LEU A 1 3.47 -9.12 8.30
CA LEU A 1 4.48 -10.09 8.82
C LEU A 1 4.95 -9.59 10.20
N VAL A 2 5.09 -10.47 11.20
CA VAL A 2 5.50 -10.08 12.56
C VAL A 2 6.90 -10.62 12.85
N GLY A 3 7.77 -9.82 13.47
CA GLY A 3 9.13 -10.19 13.85
C GLY A 3 9.98 -8.99 14.25
N PRO A 4 11.20 -9.19 14.79
CA PRO A 4 12.08 -8.11 15.25
C PRO A 4 12.37 -7.06 14.16
N PRO A 5 12.66 -5.80 14.53
CA PRO A 5 13.10 -4.80 13.57
C PRO A 5 14.38 -5.27 12.86
N GLY A 6 14.49 -5.00 11.56
CA GLY A 6 15.64 -5.41 10.75
C GLY A 6 15.70 -6.88 10.33
N CYS A 7 14.75 -7.74 10.71
CA CYS A 7 14.77 -9.17 10.33
C CYS A 7 14.37 -9.47 8.86
N GLY A 8 14.30 -8.45 8.00
CA GLY A 8 14.07 -8.62 6.56
C GLY A 8 12.61 -8.85 6.12
N LYS A 9 11.61 -8.55 6.96
CA LYS A 9 10.18 -8.80 6.66
C LYS A 9 9.72 -8.14 5.36
N SER A 10 9.93 -6.84 5.22
CA SER A 10 9.52 -6.06 4.04
C SER A 10 10.28 -6.53 2.80
N THR A 11 11.56 -6.89 2.96
CA THR A 11 12.39 -7.47 1.89
C THR A 11 11.82 -8.80 1.40
N VAL A 12 11.49 -9.73 2.31
CA VAL A 12 10.91 -11.04 1.96
C VAL A 12 9.56 -10.88 1.28
N ALA A 13 8.68 -10.03 1.82
CA ALA A 13 7.37 -9.78 1.25
C ALA A 13 7.45 -9.19 -0.17
N ARG A 14 8.38 -8.26 -0.41
CA ARG A 14 8.61 -7.66 -1.73
C ARG A 14 9.15 -8.70 -2.72
N LEU A 15 10.23 -9.40 -2.35
CA LEU A 15 10.87 -10.39 -3.21
C LEU A 15 9.92 -11.53 -3.59
N TYR A 16 9.11 -12.01 -2.65
CA TYR A 16 8.12 -13.06 -2.92
C TYR A 16 7.16 -12.67 -4.06
N HIS A 17 6.63 -11.45 -4.01
CA HIS A 17 5.67 -10.98 -5.02
C HIS A 17 6.33 -10.59 -6.34
N GLU A 18 7.53 -10.00 -6.30
CA GLU A 18 8.33 -9.76 -7.50
C GLU A 18 8.64 -11.08 -8.24
N MET A 19 9.03 -12.13 -7.51
CA MET A 19 9.26 -13.46 -8.07
C MET A 19 7.99 -14.13 -8.59
N ALA A 20 6.84 -13.83 -7.99
CA ALA A 20 5.54 -14.30 -8.46
C ALA A 20 5.01 -13.50 -9.68
N GLY A 21 5.73 -12.47 -10.13
CA GLY A 21 5.38 -11.67 -11.31
C GLY A 21 4.31 -10.60 -11.05
N TYR A 22 4.05 -10.25 -9.79
CA TYR A 22 3.06 -9.22 -9.44
C TYR A 22 3.74 -7.87 -9.18
N PRO A 23 3.20 -6.75 -9.69
CA PRO A 23 3.68 -5.42 -9.33
C PRO A 23 3.39 -5.14 -7.85
N VAL A 24 4.43 -4.73 -7.12
CA VAL A 24 4.37 -4.49 -5.67
C VAL A 24 4.45 -2.99 -5.39
N LYS A 25 3.56 -2.50 -4.52
CA LYS A 25 3.65 -1.16 -3.93
C LYS A 25 3.76 -1.27 -2.41
N THR A 26 4.77 -0.63 -1.84
CA THR A 26 4.91 -0.52 -0.38
C THR A 26 4.37 0.83 0.08
N ILE A 27 3.54 0.82 1.11
CA ILE A 27 3.01 2.01 1.78
C ILE A 27 3.45 1.92 3.23
N ASN A 28 4.23 2.90 3.69
CA ASN A 28 4.52 3.04 5.12
C ASN A 28 3.34 3.77 5.78
N VAL A 29 2.68 3.11 6.74
CA VAL A 29 1.50 3.67 7.42
C VAL A 29 1.81 4.36 8.75
N SER A 30 3.06 4.34 9.23
CA SER A 30 3.42 5.00 10.50
C SER A 30 3.27 6.51 10.50
N GLY A 31 3.40 7.14 9.33
CA GLY A 31 3.18 8.57 9.13
C GLY A 31 1.79 8.95 8.62
N MET A 32 0.89 7.98 8.42
CA MET A 32 -0.44 8.25 7.86
C MET A 32 -1.38 8.74 8.96
N THR A 33 -1.91 9.95 8.78
CA THR A 33 -2.86 10.58 9.71
C THR A 33 -4.30 10.12 9.51
N ASP A 34 -4.62 9.57 8.34
CA ASP A 34 -5.97 9.18 7.96
C ASP A 34 -5.97 8.07 6.90
N ALA A 35 -7.09 7.35 6.82
CA ALA A 35 -7.31 6.30 5.85
C ALA A 35 -7.80 6.82 4.48
N LEU A 36 -8.06 8.12 4.31
CA LEU A 36 -8.64 8.66 3.07
C LEU A 36 -7.68 8.50 1.90
N SER A 37 -6.37 8.56 2.13
CA SER A 37 -5.38 8.28 1.09
C SER A 37 -5.48 6.83 0.56
N LEU A 38 -5.85 5.88 1.41
CA LEU A 38 -6.03 4.46 1.06
C LEU A 38 -7.42 4.17 0.47
N MET A 39 -8.45 4.94 0.86
CA MET A 39 -9.85 4.70 0.50
C MET A 39 -10.37 5.61 -0.62
N GLY A 40 -9.69 6.72 -0.87
CA GLY A 40 -10.17 7.80 -1.72
C GLY A 40 -11.17 8.71 -1.00
N VAL A 41 -11.49 9.83 -1.65
CA VAL A 41 -12.44 10.82 -1.16
C VAL A 41 -13.70 10.80 -2.02
N HIS A 42 -14.86 10.97 -1.40
CA HIS A 42 -16.13 11.00 -2.13
C HIS A 42 -16.14 12.13 -3.19
N GLN A 43 -16.67 11.84 -4.37
CA GLN A 43 -16.62 12.74 -5.53
C GLN A 43 -17.28 14.11 -5.35
N SER A 44 -18.11 14.28 -4.32
CA SER A 44 -18.75 15.56 -4.01
C SER A 44 -17.80 16.58 -3.37
N PHE A 45 -16.62 16.16 -2.89
CA PHE A 45 -15.63 17.06 -2.33
C PHE A 45 -14.78 17.69 -3.45
N GLY A 46 -14.48 18.99 -3.35
CA GLY A 46 -13.77 19.73 -4.39
C GLY A 46 -12.36 19.22 -4.70
N GLU A 47 -11.71 18.56 -3.73
CA GLU A 47 -10.41 17.91 -3.89
C GLU A 47 -10.53 16.38 -3.90
N ALA A 48 -11.63 15.85 -4.42
CA ALA A 48 -11.83 14.40 -4.51
C ALA A 48 -10.68 13.75 -5.30
N LYS A 49 -10.03 12.78 -4.69
CA LYS A 49 -9.00 11.96 -5.32
C LYS A 49 -9.37 10.49 -5.21
N PRO A 50 -9.08 9.69 -6.26
CA PRO A 50 -9.20 8.25 -6.19
C PRO A 50 -8.28 7.69 -5.10
N SER A 51 -8.58 6.47 -4.67
CA SER A 51 -7.75 5.80 -3.68
C SER A 51 -6.37 5.46 -4.25
N LEU A 52 -5.35 5.40 -3.39
CA LEU A 52 -4.02 4.93 -3.77
C LEU A 52 -4.05 3.56 -4.45
N VAL A 53 -4.98 2.70 -4.05
CA VAL A 53 -5.18 1.37 -4.64
C VAL A 53 -5.68 1.49 -6.08
N THR A 54 -6.71 2.30 -6.31
CA THR A 54 -7.29 2.51 -7.64
C THR A 54 -6.31 3.20 -8.57
N GLU A 55 -5.60 4.22 -8.11
CA GLU A 55 -4.54 4.87 -8.89
C GLU A 55 -3.44 3.88 -9.27
N TRP A 56 -3.04 3.01 -8.35
CA TRP A 56 -2.02 2.00 -8.60
C TRP A 56 -2.47 0.97 -9.64
N MET A 57 -3.69 0.45 -9.51
CA MET A 57 -4.29 -0.46 -10.50
C MET A 57 -4.34 0.19 -11.89
N ALA A 58 -4.74 1.46 -11.96
CA ALA A 58 -4.76 2.21 -13.21
C ALA A 58 -3.36 2.39 -13.81
N SER A 59 -2.34 2.68 -13.00
CA SER A 59 -0.95 2.85 -13.47
C SER A 59 -0.26 1.56 -13.90
N THR A 60 -0.69 0.42 -13.37
CA THR A 60 -0.10 -0.90 -13.64
C THR A 60 -0.89 -1.70 -14.67
N GLU A 61 -2.07 -1.22 -15.06
CA GLU A 61 -3.03 -1.91 -15.93
C GLU A 61 -3.42 -3.32 -15.41
N LEU A 62 -3.35 -3.50 -14.09
CA LEU A 62 -3.55 -4.79 -13.43
C LEU A 62 -4.60 -4.67 -12.33
N ALA A 63 -5.57 -5.60 -12.36
CA ALA A 63 -6.69 -5.63 -11.42
C ALA A 63 -6.35 -6.35 -10.10
N ASN A 64 -5.14 -6.91 -9.97
CA ASN A 64 -4.66 -7.66 -8.81
C ASN A 64 -3.48 -6.95 -8.13
N PRO A 65 -3.71 -5.79 -7.50
CA PRO A 65 -2.62 -5.03 -6.87
C PRO A 65 -2.05 -5.78 -5.67
N CYS A 66 -0.72 -5.88 -5.58
CA CYS A 66 -0.04 -6.27 -4.34
C CYS A 66 0.38 -5.00 -3.59
N ILE A 67 -0.18 -4.82 -2.38
CA ILE A 67 0.13 -3.68 -1.52
C ILE A 67 0.68 -4.19 -0.19
N ILE A 68 1.89 -3.77 0.15
CA ILE A 68 2.53 -4.03 1.44
C ILE A 68 2.30 -2.82 2.33
N LEU A 69 1.52 -3.00 3.39
CA LEU A 69 1.36 -2.00 4.46
C LEU A 69 2.45 -2.24 5.51
N ASP A 70 3.44 -1.35 5.57
CA ASP A 70 4.56 -1.43 6.51
C ASP A 70 4.30 -0.59 7.76
N GLU A 71 4.81 -1.03 8.91
CA GLU A 71 4.65 -0.37 10.22
C GLU A 71 3.19 -0.16 10.66
N ILE A 72 2.29 -1.10 10.35
CA ILE A 72 0.87 -1.02 10.74
C ILE A 72 0.64 -0.99 12.25
N ASP A 73 1.57 -1.54 13.04
CA ASP A 73 1.57 -1.46 14.50
C ASP A 73 1.93 -0.06 15.03
N LYS A 74 2.38 0.83 14.15
CA LYS A 74 2.71 2.24 14.43
C LYS A 74 1.71 3.22 13.84
N ALA A 75 0.69 2.73 13.13
CA ALA A 75 -0.40 3.58 12.70
C ALA A 75 -1.14 4.15 13.94
N PRO A 76 -1.58 5.41 13.90
CA PRO A 76 -2.28 6.06 15.02
C PRO A 76 -3.65 5.45 15.33
#